data_AF-A0A7X2MH79-F1
#
_entry.id   AF-A0A7X2MH79-F1
#
_cell.length_a   1.000
_cell.length_b   1.000
_cell.length_c   1.000
_cell.angle_alpha   90.00
_cell.angle_beta   90.00
_cell.angle_gamma   90.00
#
_symmetry.space_group_name_H-M   'P 1'
#
loop_
_entity.id
_entity.type
_entity.pdbx_description
1 polymer ?
#
loop_
_entity_poly.entity_id
_entity_poly.type
_entity_poly.pdbx_seq_one_letter_code
_entity_poly.pdbx_strand_id
1 'polypeptide(L)'
;DFFWFLGKRHLIKKRLTQQIAQFIRWHKNLGFYLIYINIEQRNMEVYYHIQQADFLPVRFYRKKVNSWKELQDFFRQNRIKNYDLLSISERKRQKNCFYRNCLQSTNKFKELQVICYTHGYILQEIYEEISSERYTYPIYKEYIFTKKMYEKLNLKDIELYYQLPFINFSNID
;
A
#
# COMPACT_ATOMS: atom_id res chain seq x y z
N ASP A 1 -14.90 -8.40 -16.69
CA ASP A 1 -14.21 -7.39 -15.88
C ASP A 1 -14.82 -6.01 -16.02
N PHE A 2 -15.08 -5.33 -14.91
CA PHE A 2 -15.57 -3.95 -14.89
C PHE A 2 -14.42 -2.99 -14.59
N PHE A 3 -14.31 -1.90 -15.35
CA PHE A 3 -13.34 -0.85 -15.10
C PHE A 3 -13.95 0.27 -14.25
N TRP A 4 -13.26 0.62 -13.17
CA TRP A 4 -13.60 1.78 -12.36
C TRP A 4 -12.79 2.98 -12.85
N PHE A 5 -13.50 4.03 -13.24
CA PHE A 5 -12.92 5.28 -13.69
C PHE A 5 -13.05 6.34 -12.61
N LEU A 6 -11.91 6.91 -12.21
CA LEU A 6 -11.85 7.87 -11.13
C LEU A 6 -11.54 9.28 -11.62
N GLY A 7 -12.24 10.26 -11.06
CA GLY A 7 -11.90 11.67 -11.25
C GLY A 7 -10.67 12.11 -10.44
N LYS A 8 -10.14 13.29 -10.78
CA LYS A 8 -8.95 13.93 -10.18
C LYS A 8 -8.96 14.00 -8.64
N ARG A 9 -10.15 14.08 -8.01
CA ARG A 9 -10.31 14.10 -6.54
C ARG A 9 -9.75 12.85 -5.86
N HIS A 10 -9.71 11.71 -6.56
CA HIS A 10 -9.25 10.42 -6.03
C HIS A 10 -7.80 10.08 -6.40
N LEU A 11 -7.02 11.04 -6.90
CA LEU A 11 -5.61 10.81 -7.23
C LEU A 11 -4.83 10.40 -5.98
N ILE A 12 -4.04 9.32 -6.10
CA ILE A 12 -3.10 8.93 -5.06
C ILE A 12 -2.10 10.06 -4.84
N LYS A 13 -1.98 10.51 -3.59
CA LYS A 13 -0.95 11.45 -3.16
C LYS A 13 0.17 10.69 -2.45
N LYS A 14 0.19 10.71 -1.12
CA LYS A 14 1.21 10.03 -0.30
C LYS A 14 0.76 8.68 0.23
N ARG A 15 -0.53 8.53 0.56
CA ARG A 15 -1.12 7.32 1.14
C ARG A 15 -2.42 6.98 0.43
N LEU A 16 -2.81 5.72 0.51
CA LEU A 16 -4.14 5.28 0.12
C LEU A 16 -5.16 5.72 1.15
N THR A 17 -6.21 6.38 0.70
CA THR A 17 -7.38 6.67 1.54
C THR A 17 -8.38 5.54 1.35
N GLN A 18 -9.28 5.36 2.31
CA GLN A 18 -10.39 4.39 2.20
C GLN A 18 -11.21 4.61 0.91
N GLN A 19 -11.47 5.88 0.56
CA GLN A 19 -12.19 6.24 -0.66
C GLN A 19 -11.48 5.80 -1.94
N ILE A 20 -10.14 5.74 -1.95
CA ILE A 20 -9.37 5.27 -3.10
C ILE A 20 -9.28 3.74 -3.07
N ALA A 21 -9.09 3.15 -1.89
CA ALA A 21 -8.90 1.72 -1.70
C ALA A 21 -10.07 0.87 -2.20
N GLN A 22 -11.31 1.37 -2.10
CA GLN A 22 -12.48 0.67 -2.63
C GLN A 22 -12.49 0.48 -4.16
N PHE A 23 -11.71 1.29 -4.88
CA PHE A 23 -11.62 1.24 -6.33
C PHE A 23 -10.38 0.52 -6.85
N ILE A 24 -9.44 0.18 -5.96
CA ILE A 24 -8.26 -0.58 -6.36
C ILE A 24 -8.70 -1.97 -6.78
N ARG A 25 -8.25 -2.39 -7.95
CA ARG A 25 -8.48 -3.72 -8.50
C ARG A 25 -7.16 -4.43 -8.74
N TRP A 26 -7.22 -5.75 -8.81
CA TRP A 26 -6.07 -6.58 -9.19
C TRP A 26 -6.27 -7.09 -10.61
N HIS A 27 -5.19 -7.15 -11.37
CA HIS A 27 -5.16 -7.78 -12.68
C HIS A 27 -3.84 -8.54 -12.87
N LYS A 28 -3.90 -9.78 -13.38
CA LYS A 28 -2.75 -10.68 -13.53
C LYS A 28 -1.57 -10.14 -14.35
N ASN A 29 -1.79 -9.14 -15.19
CA ASN A 29 -0.73 -8.53 -15.99
C ASN A 29 -0.20 -7.21 -15.43
N LEU A 30 -0.90 -6.58 -14.48
CA LEU A 30 -0.58 -5.24 -13.98
C LEU A 30 -0.37 -5.17 -12.47
N GLY A 31 -0.79 -6.20 -11.73
CA GLY A 31 -0.90 -6.16 -10.27
C GLY A 31 -2.06 -5.27 -9.84
N PHE A 32 -1.91 -4.61 -8.70
CA PHE A 32 -2.88 -3.64 -8.22
C PHE A 32 -2.90 -2.38 -9.09
N TYR A 33 -4.09 -1.93 -9.49
CA TYR A 33 -4.24 -0.80 -10.40
C TYR A 33 -5.45 0.09 -10.09
N LEU A 34 -5.39 1.31 -10.62
CA LEU A 34 -6.43 2.33 -10.68
C LEU A 34 -6.42 3.00 -12.05
N ILE A 35 -7.59 3.44 -12.51
CA ILE A 35 -7.72 4.19 -13.77
C ILE A 35 -8.34 5.55 -13.46
N TYR A 36 -7.67 6.60 -13.91
CA TYR A 36 -8.12 7.97 -13.78
C TYR A 36 -8.55 8.54 -15.12
N ILE A 37 -9.64 9.30 -15.14
CA ILE A 37 -10.02 10.12 -16.30
C ILE A 37 -9.53 11.55 -16.06
N ASN A 38 -8.75 12.06 -17.01
CA ASN A 38 -8.35 13.44 -17.06
C ASN A 38 -9.11 14.16 -18.17
N ILE A 39 -10.14 14.90 -17.78
CA ILE A 39 -11.01 15.62 -18.71
C ILE A 39 -10.26 16.77 -19.38
N GLU A 40 -9.40 17.48 -18.63
CA GLU A 40 -8.61 18.61 -19.12
C GLU A 40 -7.67 18.19 -20.26
N GLN A 41 -7.03 17.03 -20.11
CA GLN A 41 -6.07 16.50 -21.10
C GLN A 41 -6.68 15.49 -22.07
N ARG A 42 -7.99 15.24 -21.98
CA ARG A 42 -8.73 14.23 -22.77
C ARG A 42 -8.02 12.87 -22.85
N ASN A 43 -7.47 12.42 -21.73
CA ASN A 43 -6.76 11.15 -21.64
C ASN A 43 -7.17 10.37 -20.39
N MET A 44 -6.78 9.10 -20.36
CA MET A 44 -6.86 8.26 -19.18
C MET A 44 -5.45 7.99 -18.66
N GLU A 45 -5.35 7.82 -17.35
CA GLU A 45 -4.11 7.49 -16.69
C GLU A 45 -4.27 6.21 -15.88
N VAL A 46 -3.50 5.20 -16.24
CA VAL A 46 -3.46 3.93 -15.54
C VAL A 46 -2.31 3.99 -14.53
N TYR A 47 -2.67 3.89 -13.25
CA TYR A 47 -1.72 3.76 -12.15
C TYR A 47 -1.69 2.28 -11.84
N TYR A 48 -0.57 1.62 -12.07
CA TYR A 48 -0.47 0.16 -12.01
C TYR A 48 0.75 -0.26 -11.22
N HIS A 49 0.78 -1.55 -10.88
CA HIS A 49 1.77 -2.12 -9.98
C HIS A 49 1.84 -1.28 -8.69
N ILE A 50 0.67 -1.00 -8.11
CA ILE A 50 0.56 -0.23 -6.88
C ILE A 50 1.09 -1.10 -5.74
N GLN A 51 2.07 -0.57 -5.03
CA GLN A 51 2.72 -1.24 -3.91
C GLN A 51 2.91 -0.29 -2.75
N GLN A 52 3.01 -0.86 -1.56
CA GLN A 52 3.20 -0.11 -0.34
C GLN A 52 4.20 -0.81 0.57
N ALA A 53 5.04 -0.01 1.21
CA ALA A 53 5.88 -0.42 2.32
C ALA A 53 5.51 0.43 3.53
N ASP A 54 5.66 -0.12 4.72
CA ASP A 54 5.33 0.60 5.95
C ASP A 54 6.10 1.91 6.02
N PHE A 55 5.44 2.96 6.53
CA PHE A 55 6.02 4.29 6.76
C PHE A 55 6.55 5.02 5.50
N LEU A 56 6.42 4.43 4.31
CA LEU A 56 6.79 5.04 3.05
C LEU A 56 5.56 5.45 2.22
N PRO A 57 5.70 6.41 1.29
CA PRO A 57 4.64 6.70 0.33
C PRO A 57 4.33 5.50 -0.56
N VAL A 58 3.09 5.46 -1.06
CA VAL A 58 2.65 4.47 -2.05
C VAL A 58 3.48 4.62 -3.33
N ARG A 59 3.95 3.49 -3.88
CA ARG A 59 4.72 3.41 -5.12
C ARG A 59 3.85 2.81 -6.20
N PHE A 60 3.97 3.32 -7.42
CA PHE A 60 3.22 2.85 -8.58
C PHE A 60 3.91 3.31 -9.87
N TYR A 61 3.60 2.64 -10.96
CA TYR A 61 3.90 3.13 -12.31
C TYR A 61 2.68 3.85 -12.88
N ARG A 62 2.94 4.77 -13.81
CA ARG A 62 1.89 5.55 -14.48
C ARG A 62 2.02 5.40 -16.00
N LYS A 63 0.92 5.14 -16.67
CA LYS A 63 0.81 5.15 -18.13
C LYS A 63 -0.35 6.04 -18.55
N LYS A 64 -0.08 7.00 -19.42
CA LYS A 64 -1.12 7.74 -20.13
C LYS A 64 -1.57 6.93 -21.35
N VAL A 65 -2.89 6.87 -21.55
CA VAL A 65 -3.53 6.27 -22.73
C VAL A 65 -4.60 7.22 -23.25
N ASN A 66 -4.68 7.36 -24.57
CA ASN A 66 -5.53 8.36 -25.22
C ASN A 66 -6.80 7.76 -25.83
N SER A 67 -6.91 6.44 -25.85
CA SER A 67 -8.06 5.74 -26.41
C SER A 67 -8.42 4.48 -25.62
N TRP A 68 -9.66 4.03 -25.79
CA TRP A 68 -10.10 2.76 -25.22
C TRP A 68 -9.29 1.57 -25.75
N LYS A 69 -8.92 1.60 -27.04
CA LYS A 69 -8.10 0.56 -27.66
C LYS A 69 -6.72 0.48 -27.01
N GLU A 70 -6.05 1.62 -26.81
CA GLU A 70 -4.76 1.66 -26.11
C GLU A 70 -4.85 1.13 -24.68
N LEU A 71 -5.95 1.41 -23.97
CA LEU A 71 -6.19 0.87 -22.64
C LEU A 71 -6.30 -0.66 -22.68
N GLN A 72 -7.10 -1.22 -23.59
CA GLN A 72 -7.24 -2.66 -23.74
C GLN A 72 -5.91 -3.34 -24.10
N ASP A 73 -5.16 -2.76 -25.04
CA ASP A 73 -3.85 -3.27 -25.43
C ASP A 73 -2.85 -3.22 -24.28
N PHE A 74 -2.91 -2.17 -23.45
CA PHE A 74 -2.09 -2.06 -22.24
C PHE A 74 -2.38 -3.17 -21.23
N PHE A 75 -3.64 -3.54 -21.01
CA PHE A 75 -4.02 -4.61 -20.09
C PHE A 75 -3.63 -6.02 -20.58
N ARG A 76 -3.48 -6.21 -21.90
CA ARG A 76 -3.06 -7.49 -22.49
C ARG A 76 -1.57 -7.77 -22.33
N GLN A 77 -0.75 -6.75 -22.12
CA GLN A 77 0.70 -6.87 -22.00
C GLN A 77 1.08 -7.40 -20.62
N ASN A 78 1.74 -8.56 -20.54
CA ASN A 78 2.21 -9.11 -19.27
C ASN A 78 3.34 -8.24 -18.69
N ARG A 79 3.04 -7.56 -17.58
CA ARG A 79 3.94 -6.60 -16.92
C ARG A 79 4.01 -6.82 -15.41
N ILE A 80 3.42 -7.89 -14.86
CA ILE A 80 3.55 -8.16 -13.43
C ILE A 80 5.02 -8.40 -13.13
N LYS A 81 5.51 -7.64 -12.15
CA LYS A 81 6.79 -7.87 -11.50
C LYS A 81 6.53 -8.37 -10.08
N ASN A 82 7.54 -8.96 -9.47
CA ASN A 82 7.53 -9.19 -8.04
C ASN A 82 7.56 -7.85 -7.28
N TYR A 83 7.23 -7.89 -5.98
CA TYR A 83 7.40 -6.70 -5.15
C TYR A 83 8.85 -6.25 -5.06
N ASP A 84 9.06 -4.95 -5.26
CA ASP A 84 10.37 -4.32 -5.26
C ASP A 84 11.03 -4.44 -3.88
N LEU A 85 12.35 -4.65 -3.85
CA LEU A 85 13.15 -4.47 -2.64
C LEU A 85 13.26 -2.98 -2.30
N LEU A 86 13.27 -2.66 -1.01
CA LEU A 86 13.60 -1.31 -0.57
C LEU A 86 15.08 -1.03 -0.81
N SER A 87 15.36 0.06 -1.51
CA SER A 87 16.71 0.60 -1.61
C SER A 87 17.25 1.04 -0.24
N ILE A 88 18.58 1.17 -0.11
CA ILE A 88 19.22 1.63 1.13
C ILE A 88 18.65 2.99 1.58
N SER A 89 18.39 3.90 0.64
CA SER A 89 17.80 5.21 0.93
C SER A 89 16.35 5.10 1.39
N GLU A 90 15.56 4.21 0.80
CA GLU A 90 14.18 3.92 1.23
C GLU A 90 14.15 3.28 2.62
N ARG A 91 15.05 2.34 2.92
CA ARG A 91 15.20 1.75 4.26
C ARG A 91 15.54 2.79 5.32
N LYS A 92 16.51 3.68 5.02
CA LYS A 92 16.86 4.80 5.90
C LYS A 92 15.67 5.74 6.12
N ARG A 93 14.92 6.04 5.06
CA ARG A 93 13.72 6.88 5.14
C ARG A 93 12.60 6.21 5.95
N GLN A 94 12.37 4.92 5.74
CA GLN A 94 11.39 4.12 6.46
C GLN A 94 11.67 4.18 7.96
N LYS A 95 12.91 3.90 8.36
CA LYS A 95 13.38 3.99 9.75
C LYS A 95 13.17 5.40 10.31
N ASN A 96 13.65 6.43 9.61
CA ASN A 96 13.47 7.81 10.07
C ASN A 96 11.99 8.20 10.24
N CYS A 97 11.11 7.77 9.34
CA CYS A 97 9.67 8.00 9.45
C CYS A 97 9.08 7.28 10.67
N PHE A 98 9.47 6.02 10.92
CA PHE A 98 9.05 5.27 12.10
C PHE A 98 9.48 5.95 13.40
N TYR A 99 10.78 6.27 13.55
CA TYR A 99 11.32 6.89 14.76
C TYR A 99 10.69 8.27 15.01
N ARG A 100 10.46 9.07 13.96
CA ARG A 100 9.73 10.34 14.08
C ARG A 100 8.31 10.14 14.61
N ASN A 101 7.59 9.14 14.14
CA ASN A 101 6.24 8.84 14.65
C ASN A 101 6.27 8.35 16.10
N CYS A 102 7.30 7.59 16.50
CA CYS A 102 7.51 7.18 17.90
C CYS A 102 7.76 8.40 18.80
N LEU A 103 8.61 9.34 18.37
CA LEU A 103 8.92 10.55 19.13
C LEU A 103 7.70 11.46 19.29
N GLN A 104 6.93 11.64 18.20
CA GLN A 104 5.71 12.45 18.23
C GLN A 104 4.60 11.81 19.07
N SER A 105 4.70 10.52 19.41
CA SER A 105 3.71 9.80 20.22
C SER A 105 2.27 10.04 19.76
N THR A 106 2.06 10.09 18.43
CA THR A 106 0.71 10.15 17.86
C THR A 106 -0.15 9.02 18.43
N ASN A 107 -1.47 9.20 18.60
CA ASN A 107 -2.35 8.26 19.32
C ASN A 107 -2.03 6.79 19.03
N LYS A 108 -1.93 6.41 17.75
CA LYS A 108 -1.56 5.06 17.33
C LYS A 108 -0.18 4.60 17.78
N PHE A 109 0.86 5.43 17.60
CA PHE A 109 2.21 5.06 18.03
C PHE A 109 2.35 5.00 19.55
N LYS A 110 1.61 5.84 20.27
CA LYS A 110 1.50 5.77 21.72
C LYS A 110 0.86 4.44 22.15
N GLU A 111 -0.22 4.02 21.51
CA GLU A 111 -0.84 2.71 21.75
C GLU A 111 0.13 1.56 21.50
N LEU A 112 0.86 1.57 20.37
CA LEU A 112 1.86 0.55 20.07
C LEU A 112 2.99 0.52 21.12
N GLN A 113 3.44 1.68 21.60
CA GLN A 113 4.46 1.78 22.66
C GLN A 113 3.95 1.17 23.97
N VAL A 114 2.71 1.46 24.37
CA VAL A 114 2.10 0.88 25.59
C VAL A 114 1.97 -0.63 25.46
N ILE A 115 1.53 -1.13 24.31
CA ILE A 115 1.41 -2.58 24.06
C ILE A 115 2.77 -3.25 24.17
N CYS A 116 3.81 -2.70 23.54
CA CYS A 116 5.16 -3.28 23.64
C CYS A 116 5.67 -3.26 25.08
N TYR A 117 5.52 -2.13 25.77
CA TYR A 117 5.99 -1.94 27.14
C TYR A 117 5.34 -2.93 28.12
N THR A 118 4.02 -3.12 28.01
CA THR A 118 3.28 -4.09 28.86
C THR A 118 3.72 -5.54 28.64
N HIS A 119 4.35 -5.83 27.51
CA HIS A 119 4.90 -7.15 27.19
C HIS A 119 6.44 -7.21 27.37
N GLY A 120 7.05 -6.20 27.98
CA GLY A 120 8.49 -6.18 28.28
C GLY A 120 9.38 -5.80 27.11
N TYR A 121 8.84 -5.20 26.05
CA TYR A 121 9.60 -4.80 24.86
C TYR A 121 9.66 -3.29 24.67
N ILE A 122 10.75 -2.83 24.06
CA ILE A 122 10.86 -1.47 23.51
C ILE A 122 10.43 -1.51 22.04
N LEU A 123 9.46 -0.67 21.67
CA LEU A 123 8.88 -0.66 20.31
C LEU A 123 9.95 -0.47 19.21
N GLN A 124 10.99 0.32 19.48
CA GLN A 124 12.09 0.57 18.56
C GLN A 124 12.96 -0.68 18.34
N GLU A 125 13.15 -1.51 19.35
CA GLU A 125 13.89 -2.77 19.22
C GLU A 125 13.11 -3.75 18.35
N ILE A 126 11.78 -3.86 18.60
CA ILE A 126 10.90 -4.65 17.75
C ILE A 126 11.00 -4.20 16.28
N TYR A 127 11.06 -2.89 16.01
CA TYR A 127 11.22 -2.39 14.65
C TYR A 127 12.45 -2.91 13.93
N GLU A 128 13.61 -2.92 14.59
CA GLU A 128 14.83 -3.44 13.98
C GLU A 128 14.72 -4.92 13.63
N GLU A 129 13.93 -5.69 14.39
CA GLU A 129 13.72 -7.11 14.14
C GLU A 129 12.73 -7.43 13.02
N ILE A 130 11.61 -6.70 12.92
CA ILE A 130 10.47 -7.11 12.07
C ILE A 130 10.20 -6.20 10.88
N SER A 131 10.91 -5.07 10.76
CA SER A 131 10.74 -4.12 9.65
C SER A 131 10.88 -4.81 8.30
N SER A 132 9.95 -4.53 7.37
CA SER A 132 9.97 -5.16 6.04
C SER A 132 11.01 -4.49 5.14
N GLU A 133 11.85 -5.31 4.51
CA GLU A 133 12.80 -4.85 3.49
C GLU A 133 12.21 -4.81 2.08
N ARG A 134 10.93 -5.14 1.92
CA ARG A 134 10.25 -5.17 0.62
C ARG A 134 8.97 -4.37 0.64
N TYR A 135 8.61 -3.86 -0.53
CA TYR A 135 7.25 -3.48 -0.84
C TYR A 135 6.31 -4.69 -0.77
N THR A 136 5.02 -4.41 -0.65
CA THR A 136 3.95 -5.41 -0.51
C THR A 136 2.67 -4.90 -1.19
N TYR A 137 1.60 -5.69 -1.12
CA TYR A 137 0.28 -5.25 -1.55
C TYR A 137 -0.17 -3.98 -0.80
N PRO A 138 -0.94 -3.10 -1.45
CA PRO A 138 -1.44 -1.90 -0.81
C PRO A 138 -2.36 -2.23 0.36
N ILE A 139 -2.09 -1.65 1.54
CA ILE A 139 -2.96 -1.73 2.73
C ILE A 139 -3.32 -0.30 3.13
N TYR A 140 -4.62 -0.01 3.26
CA TYR A 140 -5.09 1.36 3.50
C TYR A 140 -5.41 1.68 4.97
N LYS A 141 -5.69 0.67 5.80
CA LYS A 141 -6.16 0.88 7.18
C LYS A 141 -5.02 0.79 8.20
N GLU A 142 -4.16 -0.22 8.05
CA GLU A 142 -3.07 -0.52 8.98
C GLU A 142 -1.70 -0.70 8.31
N TYR A 143 -0.64 -0.70 9.12
CA TYR A 143 0.72 -1.03 8.68
C TYR A 143 0.95 -2.54 8.81
N ILE A 144 1.63 -3.17 7.84
CA ILE A 144 2.04 -4.58 7.96
C ILE A 144 2.93 -4.77 9.20
N PHE A 145 3.75 -3.78 9.51
CA PHE A 145 4.52 -3.70 10.74
C PHE A 145 3.68 -3.99 11.98
N THR A 146 2.47 -3.42 12.08
CA THR A 146 1.57 -3.67 13.21
C THR A 146 1.18 -5.14 13.28
N LYS A 147 0.96 -5.82 12.13
CA LYS A 147 0.61 -7.25 12.11
C LYS A 147 1.74 -8.08 12.69
N LYS A 148 2.94 -7.89 12.13
CA LYS A 148 4.14 -8.58 12.55
C LYS A 148 4.47 -8.34 14.03
N MET A 149 4.16 -7.15 14.55
CA MET A 149 4.36 -6.81 15.96
C MET A 149 3.43 -7.65 16.84
N TYR A 150 2.15 -7.74 16.49
CA TYR A 150 1.18 -8.57 17.24
C TYR A 150 1.54 -10.05 17.19
N GLU A 151 1.94 -10.55 16.02
CA GLU A 151 2.45 -11.92 15.86
C GLU A 151 3.66 -12.18 16.76
N LYS A 152 4.65 -11.27 16.78
CA LYS A 152 5.85 -11.37 17.62
C LYS A 152 5.50 -11.38 19.13
N LEU A 153 4.49 -10.62 19.53
CA LEU A 153 4.03 -10.55 20.92
C LEU A 153 3.06 -11.69 21.29
N ASN A 154 2.82 -12.65 20.41
CA ASN A 154 1.83 -13.72 20.57
C ASN A 154 0.42 -13.20 20.93
N LEU A 155 0.07 -12.01 20.42
CA LEU A 155 -1.25 -11.42 20.59
C LEU A 155 -2.20 -11.99 19.54
N LYS A 156 -3.48 -12.17 19.90
CA LYS A 156 -4.50 -12.60 18.94
C LYS A 156 -4.53 -11.64 17.76
N ASP A 157 -4.44 -12.21 16.57
CA ASP A 157 -4.36 -11.47 15.32
C ASP A 157 -5.65 -10.66 15.14
N ILE A 158 -5.54 -9.34 14.97
CA ILE A 158 -6.71 -8.55 14.60
C ILE A 158 -6.82 -8.56 13.08
N GLU A 159 -7.27 -9.69 12.53
CA GLU A 159 -7.54 -9.84 11.10
C GLU A 159 -8.42 -8.70 10.54
N LEU A 160 -9.29 -8.12 11.37
CA LEU A 160 -10.19 -7.01 11.05
C LEU A 160 -9.52 -5.65 10.80
N TYR A 161 -8.25 -5.47 11.14
CA TYR A 161 -7.55 -4.20 10.92
C TYR A 161 -6.78 -4.12 9.59
N TYR A 162 -6.45 -5.26 8.97
CA TYR A 162 -5.75 -5.31 7.68
C TYR A 162 -6.76 -5.43 6.53
N GLN A 163 -7.49 -4.36 6.28
CA GLN A 163 -8.39 -4.35 5.13
C GLN A 163 -7.56 -4.20 3.85
N LEU A 164 -7.52 -5.30 3.10
CA LEU A 164 -7.14 -5.27 1.69
C LEU A 164 -8.09 -4.30 0.96
N PRO A 165 -7.62 -3.68 -0.15
CA PRO A 165 -8.54 -3.03 -1.05
C PRO A 165 -9.63 -4.04 -1.44
N PHE A 166 -10.82 -3.58 -1.83
CA PHE A 166 -11.93 -4.46 -2.17
C PHE A 166 -11.59 -5.27 -3.45
N ILE A 167 -10.83 -6.33 -3.26
CA ILE A 167 -10.43 -7.28 -4.29
C ILE A 167 -11.60 -8.23 -4.44
N ASN A 168 -12.14 -8.32 -5.65
CA ASN A 168 -13.03 -9.41 -5.97
C ASN A 168 -12.13 -10.65 -6.17
N PHE A 169 -11.97 -11.44 -5.12
CA PHE A 169 -11.10 -12.63 -5.13
C PHE A 169 -11.59 -13.72 -6.10
N SER A 170 -12.79 -13.58 -6.67
CA SER A 170 -13.31 -14.44 -7.75
C SER A 170 -12.43 -14.45 -9.01
N ASN A 171 -11.42 -13.58 -9.11
CA ASN A 171 -10.55 -13.44 -10.28
C ASN A 171 -9.06 -13.69 -9.94
N ILE A 172 -8.74 -14.18 -8.74
CA ILE A 172 -7.38 -14.65 -8.40
C ILE A 172 -7.44 -16.17 -8.52
N ASP A 173 -7.28 -16.64 -9.75
CA ASP A 173 -6.97 -18.05 -10.07
C ASP A 173 -5.45 -18.28 -9.92
#